data_AF-A0A0P7W3H5-F1
#
_entry.id   AF-A0A0P7W3H5-F1
#
_cell.length_a   1.000
_cell.length_b   1.000
_cell.length_c   1.000
_cell.angle_alpha   90.00
_cell.angle_beta   90.00
_cell.angle_gamma   90.00
#
_symmetry.space_group_name_H-M   'P 1'
#
loop_
_entity.id
_entity.type
_entity.pdbx_description
1 polymer ?
#
loop_
_entity_poly.entity_id
_entity_poly.type
_entity_poly.pdbx_seq_one_letter_code
_entity_poly.pdbx_strand_id
1 'polypeptide(L)'
;MKPSQAAPIEIDIWSDVVCPFCYIDRTDYLVDVAAQAGLDQAVIREALGDAALEKEIDADSMTAQRLGIQGVPFFVVNQKYAVSGAQPISIFMQVLEKVRDEMKPVTVAGTDGDVCGPDGVC
;
A
#
# COMPACT_ATOMS: atom_id res chain seq x y z
N MET A 1 20.64 -24.13 3.68
CA MET A 1 19.25 -23.85 4.12
C MET A 1 18.85 -22.46 3.64
N LYS A 2 17.98 -22.36 2.65
CA LYS A 2 17.27 -21.09 2.36
C LYS A 2 16.02 -21.07 3.23
N PRO A 3 15.73 -19.99 3.97
CA PRO A 3 14.48 -19.90 4.71
C PRO A 3 13.32 -19.95 3.71
N SER A 4 12.33 -20.79 3.99
CA SER A 4 11.05 -20.83 3.28
C SER A 4 10.42 -19.43 3.34
N GLN A 5 10.23 -18.81 2.19
CA GLN A 5 9.79 -17.42 2.10
C GLN A 5 8.28 -17.37 2.23
N ALA A 6 7.79 -16.97 3.41
CA ALA A 6 6.39 -16.56 3.56
C ALA A 6 6.13 -15.38 2.60
N ALA A 7 4.92 -15.33 2.02
CA ALA A 7 4.53 -14.20 1.16
C ALA A 7 4.70 -12.87 1.92
N PRO A 8 5.21 -11.81 1.25
CA PRO A 8 5.36 -10.51 1.89
C PRO A 8 4.00 -9.94 2.29
N ILE A 9 3.96 -9.21 3.41
CA ILE A 9 2.79 -8.39 3.78
C ILE A 9 2.74 -7.19 2.84
N GLU A 10 1.61 -6.99 2.17
CA GLU A 10 1.31 -5.82 1.35
C GLU A 10 0.67 -4.73 2.20
N ILE A 11 1.16 -3.50 2.08
CA ILE A 11 0.63 -2.32 2.78
C ILE A 11 0.45 -1.20 1.76
N ASP A 12 -0.80 -0.91 1.42
CA ASP A 12 -1.18 0.24 0.61
C ASP A 12 -1.32 1.47 1.50
N ILE A 13 -0.77 2.61 1.06
CA ILE A 13 -0.74 3.85 1.83
C ILE A 13 -1.35 4.97 0.98
N TRP A 14 -2.43 5.55 1.48
CA TRP A 14 -3.03 6.76 0.92
C TRP A 14 -2.61 7.96 1.78
N SER A 15 -1.92 8.91 1.15
CA SER A 15 -1.33 10.06 1.85
C SER A 15 -1.89 11.41 1.40
N ASP A 16 -2.59 11.43 0.27
CA ASP A 16 -2.83 12.63 -0.54
C ASP A 16 -4.21 12.65 -1.23
N VAL A 17 -5.14 11.77 -0.85
CA VAL A 17 -6.48 11.66 -1.48
C VAL A 17 -7.41 12.84 -1.14
N VAL A 18 -7.00 13.67 -0.18
CA VAL A 18 -7.65 14.93 0.22
C VAL A 18 -6.61 16.07 0.19
N CYS A 19 -5.62 15.97 -0.71
CA CYS A 19 -4.45 16.83 -0.67
C CYS A 19 -4.86 18.32 -0.79
N PRO A 20 -4.64 19.12 0.26
CA PRO A 20 -4.86 20.58 0.20
C PRO A 20 -3.90 21.25 -0.78
N PHE A 21 -2.83 20.54 -1.16
CA PHE A 21 -1.71 21.04 -1.93
C PHE A 21 -1.79 20.75 -3.42
N CYS A 22 -2.85 20.08 -3.92
CA CYS A 22 -3.12 20.00 -5.36
C CYS A 22 -3.22 21.38 -6.04
N TYR A 23 -3.40 22.44 -5.25
CA TYR A 23 -3.48 23.83 -5.71
C TYR A 23 -2.20 24.65 -5.48
N ILE A 24 -1.08 24.04 -5.05
CA ILE A 24 0.20 24.75 -5.04
C ILE A 24 0.70 24.87 -6.49
N ASP A 25 0.15 25.83 -7.22
CA ASP A 25 0.61 26.24 -8.55
C ASP A 25 1.81 27.20 -8.42
N ARG A 26 2.94 26.65 -7.98
CA ARG A 26 4.21 27.39 -7.90
C ARG A 26 5.30 26.54 -8.53
N THR A 27 5.21 26.29 -9.84
CA THR A 27 6.11 25.41 -10.59
C THR A 27 7.57 25.65 -10.25
N ASP A 28 8.03 26.91 -10.24
CA ASP A 28 9.43 27.21 -9.94
C ASP A 28 9.81 26.84 -8.49
N TYR A 29 8.92 27.07 -7.53
CA TYR A 29 9.15 26.66 -6.14
C TYR A 29 9.20 25.13 -5.99
N LEU A 30 8.30 24.42 -6.67
CA LEU A 30 8.29 22.95 -6.65
C LEU A 30 9.54 22.35 -7.30
N VAL A 31 10.02 22.94 -8.39
CA VAL A 31 11.28 22.56 -9.05
C VAL A 31 12.48 22.80 -8.13
N ASP A 32 12.52 23.95 -7.45
CA ASP A 32 13.60 24.27 -6.51
C ASP A 32 13.64 23.31 -5.30
N VAL A 33 12.48 22.96 -4.76
CA VAL A 33 12.36 22.00 -3.65
C VAL A 33 12.75 20.59 -4.12
N ALA A 34 12.28 20.16 -5.29
CA ALA A 34 12.64 18.86 -5.86
C ALA A 34 14.15 18.76 -6.15
N ALA A 35 14.77 19.83 -6.63
CA ALA A 35 16.22 19.89 -6.84
C ALA A 35 17.00 19.74 -5.52
N GLN A 36 16.52 20.33 -4.42
CA GLN A 36 17.13 20.16 -3.09
C GLN A 36 17.04 18.71 -2.60
N ALA A 37 16.02 17.97 -3.03
CA ALA A 37 15.90 16.53 -2.77
C ALA A 37 16.73 15.65 -3.73
N GLY A 38 17.47 16.27 -4.67
CA GLY A 38 18.35 15.57 -5.61
C GLY A 38 17.69 15.12 -6.92
N LEU A 39 16.49 15.63 -7.24
CA LEU A 39 15.80 15.32 -8.49
C LEU A 39 16.25 16.27 -9.63
N ASP A 40 16.19 15.77 -10.86
CA ASP A 40 16.52 16.55 -12.05
C ASP A 40 15.43 17.59 -12.35
N GLN A 41 15.84 18.85 -12.51
CA GLN A 41 14.90 19.95 -12.70
C GLN A 41 14.13 19.85 -14.03
N ALA A 42 14.74 19.35 -15.09
CA ALA A 42 14.08 19.22 -16.39
C ALA A 42 12.99 18.14 -16.32
N VAL A 43 13.30 17.02 -15.67
CA VAL A 43 12.31 15.94 -15.42
C VAL A 43 11.12 16.46 -14.61
N ILE A 44 11.37 17.24 -13.56
CA ILE A 44 10.28 17.78 -12.72
C ILE A 44 9.42 18.79 -13.48
N ARG A 45 10.03 19.65 -14.31
CA ARG A 45 9.27 20.59 -15.13
C ARG A 45 8.40 19.89 -16.17
N GLU A 46 8.89 18.81 -16.76
CA GLU A 46 8.11 17.97 -17.66
C GLU A 46 6.94 17.30 -16.91
N ALA A 47 7.23 16.66 -15.78
CA ALA A 47 6.23 15.95 -14.98
C ALA A 47 5.11 16.87 -14.47
N LEU A 48 5.44 18.10 -14.05
CA LEU A 48 4.46 19.09 -13.59
C LEU A 48 3.49 19.56 -14.70
N GLY A 49 3.85 19.37 -15.98
CA GLY A 49 2.99 19.67 -17.12
C GLY A 49 2.39 18.43 -17.80
N ASP A 50 2.60 17.23 -17.25
CA ASP A 50 2.18 15.98 -17.87
C ASP A 50 0.73 15.61 -17.48
N ALA A 51 -0.18 15.74 -18.45
CA ALA A 51 -1.58 15.39 -18.29
C ALA A 51 -1.83 13.87 -18.09
N ALA A 52 -0.86 13.01 -18.39
CA ALA A 52 -0.95 11.59 -18.07
C ALA A 52 -0.74 11.35 -16.57
N LEU A 53 0.28 12.00 -15.97
CA LEU A 53 0.53 11.93 -14.53
C LEU A 53 -0.63 12.53 -13.74
N GLU A 54 -1.21 13.65 -14.20
CA GLU A 54 -2.41 14.24 -13.59
C GLU A 54 -3.58 13.24 -13.55
N LYS A 55 -3.81 12.50 -14.65
CA LYS A 55 -4.87 11.47 -14.70
C LYS A 55 -4.61 10.30 -13.77
N GLU A 56 -3.37 9.90 -13.58
CA GLU A 56 -3.01 8.83 -12.64
C GLU A 56 -3.33 9.26 -11.19
N ILE A 57 -2.96 10.49 -10.81
CA ILE A 57 -3.28 11.07 -9.50
C ILE A 57 -4.80 11.15 -9.27
N ASP A 58 -5.55 11.58 -10.29
CA ASP A 58 -7.01 11.62 -10.23
C ASP A 58 -7.62 10.22 -10.07
N ALA A 59 -7.11 9.23 -10.80
CA ALA A 59 -7.58 7.85 -10.73
C ALA A 59 -7.33 7.22 -9.35
N ASP A 60 -6.18 7.50 -8.73
CA ASP A 60 -5.85 7.05 -7.38
C ASP A 60 -6.75 7.71 -6.33
N SER A 61 -6.97 9.02 -6.46
CA SER A 61 -7.90 9.78 -5.60
C SER A 61 -9.33 9.25 -5.70
N MET A 62 -9.81 8.98 -6.91
CA MET A 62 -11.13 8.38 -7.14
C MET A 62 -11.23 6.97 -6.57
N THR A 63 -10.15 6.18 -6.63
CA THR A 63 -10.12 4.84 -6.05
C THR A 63 -10.23 4.90 -4.53
N ALA A 64 -9.51 5.81 -3.89
CA ALA A 64 -9.61 6.03 -2.44
C ALA A 64 -11.03 6.45 -2.01
N GLN A 65 -11.64 7.37 -2.75
CA GLN A 65 -13.02 7.82 -2.49
C GLN A 65 -14.03 6.66 -2.62
N ARG A 66 -13.88 5.80 -3.64
CA ARG A 66 -14.73 4.61 -3.82
C ARG A 66 -14.58 3.59 -2.68
N LEU A 67 -13.39 3.51 -2.08
CA LEU A 67 -13.13 2.71 -0.88
C LEU A 67 -13.66 3.36 0.40
N GLY A 68 -14.26 4.56 0.32
CA GLY A 68 -14.80 5.28 1.48
C GLY A 68 -13.75 6.00 2.32
N ILE A 69 -12.53 6.17 1.80
CA ILE A 69 -11.45 6.90 2.47
C ILE A 69 -11.79 8.39 2.44
N GLN A 70 -12.03 8.96 3.62
CA GLN A 70 -12.42 10.37 3.81
C GLN A 70 -11.31 11.24 4.41
N GLY A 71 -10.16 10.65 4.71
CA GLY A 71 -9.07 11.35 5.36
C GLY A 71 -7.79 10.53 5.31
N VAL A 72 -6.67 11.23 5.41
CA VAL A 72 -5.31 10.70 5.34
C VAL A 72 -4.54 11.05 6.62
N PRO A 73 -3.52 10.27 7.02
CA PRO A 73 -3.04 9.05 6.36
C PRO A 73 -4.00 7.87 6.56
N PHE A 74 -4.11 7.01 5.55
CA PHE A 74 -4.92 5.79 5.59
C PHE A 74 -4.11 4.61 5.06
N PHE A 75 -4.16 3.48 5.74
CA PHE A 75 -3.36 2.30 5.43
C PHE A 75 -4.26 1.08 5.23
N VAL A 76 -4.00 0.28 4.21
CA VAL A 76 -4.66 -1.02 4.01
C VAL A 76 -3.61 -2.12 3.99
N VAL A 77 -3.78 -3.13 4.83
CA VAL A 77 -2.85 -4.27 4.97
C VAL A 77 -3.49 -5.52 4.36
N ASN A 78 -2.79 -6.15 3.40
CA ASN A 78 -3.24 -7.30 2.61
C ASN A 78 -4.67 -7.16 2.07
N GLN A 79 -5.03 -5.95 1.62
CA GLN A 79 -6.38 -5.62 1.12
C GLN A 79 -7.53 -6.00 2.09
N LYS A 80 -7.24 -6.19 3.37
CA LYS A 80 -8.18 -6.78 4.35
C LYS A 80 -8.35 -5.92 5.59
N TYR A 81 -7.27 -5.34 6.12
CA TYR A 81 -7.32 -4.52 7.33
C TYR A 81 -7.06 -3.06 7.01
N ALA A 82 -7.90 -2.17 7.50
CA ALA A 82 -7.72 -0.73 7.37
C ALA A 82 -7.27 -0.09 8.69
N VAL A 83 -6.28 0.79 8.63
CA VAL A 83 -5.86 1.65 9.74
C VAL A 83 -6.06 3.10 9.30
N SER A 84 -6.97 3.80 9.96
CA SER A 84 -7.31 5.19 9.63
C SER A 84 -6.62 6.17 10.58
N GLY A 85 -5.91 7.13 10.01
CA GLY A 85 -5.22 8.20 10.73
C GLY A 85 -3.84 7.81 11.27
N ALA A 86 -3.19 8.79 11.88
CA ALA A 86 -1.89 8.63 12.55
C ALA A 86 -2.04 7.87 13.88
N GLN A 87 -2.34 6.58 13.78
CA GLN A 87 -2.51 5.72 14.95
C GLN A 87 -1.19 5.47 15.69
N PRO A 88 -1.24 5.15 16.99
CA PRO A 88 -0.05 4.73 17.73
C PRO A 88 0.59 3.49 17.11
N ILE A 89 1.93 3.38 17.21
CA ILE A 89 2.70 2.23 16.70
C ILE A 89 2.17 0.88 17.22
N SER A 90 1.64 0.84 18.44
CA SER A 90 1.07 -0.37 19.02
C SER A 90 -0.12 -0.91 18.22
N ILE A 91 -0.92 -0.06 17.59
CA ILE A 91 -2.04 -0.47 16.74
C ILE A 91 -1.51 -1.13 15.46
N PHE A 92 -0.51 -0.52 14.83
CA PHE A 92 0.15 -1.09 13.66
C PHE A 92 0.76 -2.46 13.98
N MET A 93 1.45 -2.59 15.12
CA MET A 93 2.02 -3.87 15.56
C MET A 93 0.94 -4.96 15.70
N GLN A 94 -0.19 -4.65 16.33
CA GLN A 94 -1.30 -5.60 16.49
C GLN A 94 -1.87 -6.07 15.14
N VAL A 95 -2.04 -5.14 14.18
CA VAL A 95 -2.54 -5.48 12.84
C VAL A 95 -1.55 -6.37 12.10
N LEU A 96 -0.26 -6.02 12.12
CA LEU A 96 0.79 -6.80 11.45
C LEU A 96 0.95 -8.19 12.07
N GLU A 97 0.89 -8.30 13.39
CA GLU A 97 0.91 -9.60 14.09
C GLU A 97 -0.28 -10.46 13.71
N LYS A 98 -1.48 -9.88 13.64
CA LYS A 98 -2.70 -10.57 13.23
C LYS A 98 -2.58 -11.08 11.79
N VAL A 99 -2.14 -10.23 10.86
CA VAL A 99 -1.95 -10.60 9.46
C VAL A 99 -0.90 -11.70 9.32
N ARG A 100 0.24 -11.58 10.01
CA ARG A 100 1.26 -12.61 10.05
C ARG A 100 0.71 -13.94 10.54
N ASP A 101 -0.11 -13.94 11.59
CA ASP A 101 -0.66 -15.16 12.16
C ASP A 101 -1.70 -15.82 11.24
N GLU A 102 -2.46 -15.03 10.48
CA GLU A 102 -3.38 -15.53 9.44
C GLU A 102 -2.66 -16.08 8.20
N MET A 103 -1.48 -15.54 7.89
CA MET A 103 -0.64 -16.03 6.78
C MET A 103 0.19 -17.26 7.15
N LYS A 104 0.21 -17.68 8.42
CA LYS A 104 0.87 -18.93 8.80
C LYS A 104 0.17 -20.06 8.01
N PRO A 105 0.93 -20.87 7.27
CA PRO A 105 0.33 -21.99 6.55
C PRO A 105 -0.40 -22.85 7.57
N VAL A 106 -1.70 -23.04 7.33
CA VAL A 106 -2.52 -23.95 8.12
C VAL A 106 -1.84 -25.31 8.03
N THR A 107 -1.19 -25.70 9.13
CA THR A 107 -0.67 -27.04 9.27
C THR A 107 -1.91 -27.88 9.53
N VAL A 108 -2.27 -28.73 8.55
CA VAL A 108 -3.32 -29.72 8.78
C VAL A 108 -2.83 -30.57 9.95
N ALA A 109 -3.42 -30.38 11.12
CA ALA A 109 -3.22 -31.27 12.24
C ALA A 109 -3.85 -32.59 11.84
N GLY A 110 -3.01 -33.57 11.54
CA GLY A 110 -3.43 -34.89 11.10
C GLY A 110 -4.44 -35.49 12.08
N THR A 111 -5.61 -35.81 11.55
CA THR A 111 -6.52 -36.79 12.13
C THR A 111 -6.63 -37.91 11.11
N ASP A 112 -6.33 -39.13 11.55
CA ASP A 112 -6.30 -40.38 10.79
C ASP A 112 -7.52 -40.54 9.87
N GLY A 113 -7.36 -40.17 8.60
CA GLY A 113 -8.34 -40.40 7.55
C GLY A 113 -7.61 -40.46 6.22
N ASP A 114 -7.98 -41.42 5.37
CA ASP A 114 -7.36 -41.62 4.06
C ASP A 114 -7.52 -40.35 3.21
N VAL A 115 -6.40 -39.66 2.97
CA VAL A 115 -6.34 -38.50 2.08
C VAL A 115 -5.78 -38.99 0.75
N CYS A 116 -6.64 -39.04 -0.27
CA CYS A 116 -6.20 -39.38 -1.63
C CYS A 116 -5.36 -38.25 -2.21
N GLY A 117 -4.14 -38.56 -2.63
CA GLY A 117 -3.25 -37.63 -3.31
C GLY A 117 -3.69 -37.34 -4.76
N PRO A 118 -3.16 -36.27 -5.40
CA PRO A 118 -3.42 -35.95 -6.80
C PRO A 118 -2.85 -36.99 -7.79
N ASP A 119 -2.02 -37.91 -7.29
CA ASP A 119 -1.55 -39.13 -7.96
C ASP A 119 -2.58 -40.26 -7.93
N GLY A 120 -3.72 -40.06 -7.26
CA GLY A 120 -4.82 -41.03 -7.21
C GLY A 120 -4.57 -42.18 -6.24
N VAL A 121 -3.57 -42.08 -5.35
CA VAL A 121 -3.32 -43.06 -4.30
C VAL A 121 -4.09 -42.63 -3.06
N CYS A 122 -5.13 -43.41 -2.75
CA CYS A 122 -5.72 -43.57 -1.43
C CYS A 122 -5.14 -44.88 -0.87
#